data_AF-A0A2N6QKH6-F1
#
_entry.id   AF-A0A2N6QKH6-F1
#
_cell.length_a   1.000
_cell.length_b   1.000
_cell.length_c   1.000
_cell.angle_alpha   90.00
_cell.angle_beta   90.00
_cell.angle_gamma   90.00
#
_symmetry.space_group_name_H-M   'P 1'
#
loop_
_entity.id
_entity.type
_entity.pdbx_description
1 polymer ?
#
loop_
_entity_poly.entity_id
_entity_poly.type
_entity_poly.pdbx_seq_one_letter_code
_entity_poly.pdbx_strand_id
1 'polypeptide(L)'
;MELVDKMKLNLQFFAEDNEDETGESKGNTPENNDDQKQETYTRSEVDSQISKAVDSALSKRERKHQQELEQAREEAKKEAESYAKLTEKEKKDKEFEKREQALAEKEKEFRLRELKADVENDLKDKGLPTSFAESLIHLEDNEQINEVVNAIKEDFDRAVQEQVKEATRQSTPSGQQSDVSSNKKTSDSFAEIARQNRIIQ
;
A
#
# COMPACT_ATOMS: atom_id res chain seq x y z
N MET A 1 28.71 -5.68 -34.41
CA MET A 1 28.68 -4.31 -33.88
C MET A 1 29.18 -3.40 -34.99
N GLU A 2 28.32 -3.03 -35.94
CA GLU A 2 27.26 -2.01 -35.80
C GLU A 2 27.91 -0.66 -35.46
N LEU A 3 28.22 0.16 -36.47
CA LEU A 3 27.36 1.25 -36.98
C LEU A 3 26.78 2.11 -35.86
N VAL A 4 27.33 3.31 -35.65
CA VAL A 4 26.53 4.54 -35.47
C VAL A 4 27.31 5.75 -36.03
N ASP A 5 26.79 6.25 -37.13
CA ASP A 5 26.73 7.65 -37.59
C ASP A 5 27.94 8.58 -37.47
N LYS A 6 28.81 8.51 -38.50
CA LYS A 6 29.28 9.76 -39.12
C LYS A 6 28.09 10.40 -39.84
N MET A 7 27.50 11.41 -39.21
CA MET A 7 26.46 12.26 -39.79
C MET A 7 26.86 12.68 -41.21
N LYS A 8 26.17 12.16 -42.22
CA LYS A 8 26.22 12.68 -43.58
C LYS A 8 25.53 14.04 -43.57
N LEU A 9 26.32 15.11 -43.57
CA LEU A 9 25.81 16.45 -43.80
C LEU A 9 25.20 16.52 -45.20
N ASN A 10 23.88 16.68 -45.27
CA ASN A 10 23.17 16.99 -46.51
C ASN A 10 23.45 18.46 -46.88
N LEU A 11 24.52 18.67 -47.64
CA LEU A 11 24.95 19.97 -48.16
C LEU A 11 23.97 20.57 -49.20
N GLN A 12 22.99 19.78 -49.66
CA GLN A 12 21.95 20.22 -50.60
C GLN A 12 21.00 21.28 -50.00
N PHE A 13 20.86 21.38 -48.68
CA PHE A 13 20.00 22.41 -48.06
C PHE A 13 20.64 23.81 -48.03
N PHE A 14 21.91 23.93 -48.46
CA PHE A 14 22.62 25.20 -48.65
C PHE A 14 22.80 25.56 -50.14
N ALA A 15 22.28 24.74 -51.04
CA ALA A 15 22.35 24.92 -52.49
C ALA A 15 20.96 24.73 -53.11
N GLU A 16 20.04 25.62 -52.74
CA GLU A 16 18.74 25.82 -53.40
C GLU A 16 18.54 27.34 -53.38
N ASP A 17 18.44 28.08 -54.47
CA ASP A 17 17.99 27.75 -55.83
C ASP A 17 18.93 28.31 -56.89
N ASN A 18 19.47 27.45 -57.75
CA ASN A 18 19.57 27.73 -59.19
C ASN A 18 19.29 26.42 -59.95
N GLU A 19 18.11 26.42 -60.56
CA GLU A 19 17.80 25.86 -61.88
C GLU A 19 17.62 24.35 -62.00
N ASP A 20 16.36 23.95 -62.17
CA ASP A 20 15.98 22.95 -63.16
C ASP A 20 14.70 23.42 -63.87
N GLU A 21 14.80 23.62 -65.19
CA GLU A 21 14.02 22.88 -66.21
C GLU A 21 13.97 23.64 -67.54
N THR A 22 14.84 23.22 -68.46
CA THR A 22 14.69 23.41 -69.91
C THR A 22 13.43 22.71 -70.42
N GLY A 23 12.46 23.50 -70.89
CA GLY A 23 11.39 23.08 -71.81
C GLY A 23 11.34 24.01 -73.03
N GLU A 24 11.48 23.45 -74.23
CA GLU A 24 11.44 24.17 -75.51
C GLU A 24 10.12 24.91 -75.76
N SER A 25 10.17 26.18 -76.19
CA SER A 25 9.27 26.71 -77.22
C SER A 25 9.81 28.00 -77.85
N LYS A 26 9.39 28.23 -79.09
CA LYS A 26 9.96 29.10 -80.11
C LYS A 26 9.78 30.60 -79.85
N GLY A 27 10.85 31.35 -80.16
CA GLY A 27 10.84 32.55 -81.00
C GLY A 27 9.97 33.74 -80.59
N ASN A 28 10.59 34.81 -80.12
CA ASN A 28 10.50 36.12 -80.77
C ASN A 28 11.49 37.11 -80.15
N THR A 29 12.30 37.76 -80.98
CA THR A 29 12.88 39.06 -80.64
C THR A 29 11.72 40.06 -80.54
N PRO A 30 11.73 40.96 -79.54
CA PRO A 30 11.93 42.35 -79.91
C PRO A 30 12.93 43.04 -78.99
N GLU A 31 13.86 43.69 -79.66
CA GLU A 31 14.59 44.87 -79.26
C GLU A 31 13.67 45.87 -78.53
N ASN A 32 14.00 46.26 -77.30
CA ASN A 32 13.70 47.61 -76.83
C ASN A 32 14.68 48.05 -75.73
N ASN A 33 15.33 49.17 -76.02
CA ASN A 33 16.09 49.97 -75.07
C ASN A 33 15.11 50.58 -74.04
N ASP A 34 15.41 50.52 -72.75
CA ASP A 34 15.41 51.74 -71.92
C ASP A 34 15.97 51.50 -70.51
N ASP A 35 16.86 52.44 -70.12
CA ASP A 35 17.18 52.89 -68.76
C ASP A 35 17.59 51.87 -67.67
N GLN A 36 18.83 51.38 -67.77
CA GLN A 36 19.62 51.14 -66.56
C GLN A 36 20.24 52.46 -66.07
N LYS A 37 19.49 53.19 -65.26
CA LYS A 37 20.01 54.29 -64.46
C LYS A 37 21.05 53.73 -63.47
N GLN A 38 22.35 53.86 -63.79
CA GLN A 38 23.41 53.66 -62.82
C GLN A 38 23.32 54.78 -61.78
N GLU A 39 22.65 54.53 -60.66
CA GLU A 39 22.68 55.42 -59.51
C GLU A 39 24.08 55.39 -58.90
N THR A 40 24.85 56.45 -59.15
CA THR A 40 26.14 56.67 -58.49
C THR A 40 25.87 57.30 -57.14
N TYR A 41 25.77 56.47 -56.10
CA TYR A 41 25.59 56.95 -54.73
C TYR A 41 26.83 57.73 -54.27
N THR A 42 26.62 58.87 -53.63
CA THR A 42 27.72 59.61 -53.01
C THR A 42 28.17 58.89 -51.74
N ARG A 43 29.47 58.96 -51.41
CA ARG A 43 30.05 58.31 -50.22
C ARG A 43 29.31 58.64 -48.91
N SER A 44 28.70 59.83 -48.83
CA SER A 44 27.93 60.29 -47.67
C SER A 44 26.54 59.64 -47.55
N GLU A 45 25.90 59.28 -48.67
CA GLU A 45 24.58 58.62 -48.65
C GLU A 45 24.72 57.16 -48.20
N VAL A 46 25.78 56.49 -48.65
CA VAL A 46 26.12 55.13 -48.22
C VAL A 46 26.41 55.09 -46.71
N ASP A 47 27.21 56.03 -46.21
CA ASP A 47 27.55 56.12 -44.77
C ASP A 47 26.33 56.39 -43.87
N SER A 48 25.39 57.22 -44.35
CA SER A 48 24.11 57.48 -43.67
C SER A 48 23.22 56.24 -43.63
N GLN A 49 23.14 55.49 -44.73
CA GLN A 49 22.38 54.24 -44.79
C GLN A 49 22.99 53.15 -43.89
N ILE A 50 24.32 53.04 -43.84
CA ILE A 50 25.03 52.12 -42.95
C ILE A 50 24.76 52.47 -41.48
N SER A 51 24.89 53.74 -41.10
CA SER A 51 24.63 54.19 -39.73
C SER A 51 23.21 53.86 -39.27
N LYS A 52 22.20 54.15 -40.12
CA LYS A 52 20.80 53.80 -39.85
C LYS A 52 20.56 52.29 -39.75
N ALA A 53 21.23 51.51 -40.59
CA ALA A 53 21.15 50.05 -40.55
C ALA A 53 21.75 49.49 -39.25
N VAL A 54 22.89 50.03 -38.82
CA VAL A 54 23.56 49.66 -37.56
C VAL A 54 22.70 50.03 -36.35
N ASP A 55 22.17 51.25 -36.29
CA ASP A 55 21.30 51.69 -35.20
C ASP A 55 20.01 50.84 -35.11
N SER A 56 19.43 50.51 -36.26
CA SER A 56 18.27 49.61 -36.34
C SER A 56 18.61 48.20 -35.88
N ALA A 57 19.78 47.67 -36.26
CA ALA A 57 20.25 46.36 -35.82
C ALA A 57 20.52 46.33 -34.30
N LEU A 58 21.16 47.37 -33.75
CA LEU A 58 21.40 47.52 -32.32
C LEU A 58 20.10 47.65 -31.53
N SER A 59 19.15 48.47 -31.99
CA SER A 59 17.84 48.62 -31.34
C SER A 59 17.02 47.32 -31.38
N LYS A 60 17.07 46.57 -32.48
CA LYS A 60 16.44 45.25 -32.59
C LYS A 60 17.09 44.23 -31.66
N ARG A 61 18.41 44.22 -31.57
CA ARG A 61 19.17 43.35 -30.65
C ARG A 61 18.83 43.66 -29.19
N GLU A 62 18.79 44.93 -28.83
CA GLU A 62 18.45 45.37 -27.47
C GLU A 62 17.01 44.99 -27.10
N ARG A 63 16.05 45.19 -28.01
CA ARG A 63 14.66 44.74 -27.78
C ARG A 63 14.56 43.23 -27.60
N LYS A 64 15.24 42.44 -28.44
CA LYS A 64 15.25 40.97 -28.31
C LYS A 64 15.84 40.53 -26.98
N HIS A 65 16.98 41.12 -26.61
CA HIS A 65 17.64 40.84 -25.34
C HIS A 65 16.74 41.19 -24.14
N GLN A 66 16.04 42.32 -24.17
CA GLN A 66 15.09 42.68 -23.11
C GLN A 66 13.91 41.70 -23.04
N GLN A 67 13.37 41.26 -24.18
CA GLN A 67 12.31 40.25 -24.22
C GLN A 67 12.78 38.90 -23.68
N GLU A 68 13.99 38.45 -24.04
CA GLU A 68 14.58 37.21 -23.51
C GLU A 68 14.79 37.30 -21.99
N LEU A 69 15.26 38.44 -21.47
CA LEU A 69 15.39 38.65 -20.04
C LEU A 69 14.04 38.65 -19.32
N GLU A 70 13.00 39.24 -19.92
CA GLU A 70 11.67 39.25 -19.34
C GLU A 70 11.06 37.84 -19.34
N GLN A 71 11.18 37.11 -20.44
CA GLN A 71 10.76 35.70 -20.54
C GLN A 71 11.48 34.82 -19.53
N ALA A 72 12.81 34.93 -19.41
CA ALA A 72 13.58 34.16 -18.43
C ALA A 72 13.15 34.48 -16.99
N ARG A 73 12.76 35.73 -16.69
CA ARG A 73 12.25 36.11 -15.36
C ARG A 73 10.85 35.55 -15.11
N GLU A 74 9.99 35.51 -16.11
CA GLU A 74 8.65 34.92 -15.99
C GLU A 74 8.72 33.40 -15.83
N GLU A 75 9.56 32.74 -16.61
CA GLU A 75 9.83 31.30 -16.51
C GLU A 75 10.38 30.95 -15.13
N ALA A 76 11.42 31.66 -14.66
CA ALA A 76 11.98 31.44 -13.33
C ALA A 76 10.96 31.64 -12.20
N LYS A 77 10.07 32.64 -12.31
CA LYS A 77 8.97 32.83 -11.35
C LYS A 77 7.98 31.66 -11.39
N LYS A 78 7.57 31.24 -12.58
CA LYS A 78 6.60 30.15 -12.77
C LYS A 78 7.16 28.81 -12.29
N GLU A 79 8.43 28.55 -12.52
CA GLU A 79 9.13 27.36 -12.00
C GLU A 79 9.23 27.39 -10.48
N ALA A 80 9.63 28.52 -9.89
CA ALA A 80 9.70 28.68 -8.44
C ALA A 80 8.33 28.49 -7.77
N GLU A 81 7.27 29.08 -8.35
CA GLU A 81 5.90 28.88 -7.87
C GLU A 81 5.44 27.43 -7.99
N SER A 82 5.73 26.78 -9.12
CA SER A 82 5.40 25.37 -9.34
C SER A 82 6.11 24.47 -8.33
N TYR A 83 7.40 24.74 -8.08
CA TYR A 83 8.21 24.00 -7.11
C TYR A 83 7.73 24.21 -5.66
N ALA A 84 7.39 25.45 -5.30
CA ALA A 84 6.83 25.77 -4.00
C ALA A 84 5.48 25.05 -3.78
N LYS A 85 4.59 25.11 -4.77
CA LYS A 85 3.29 24.41 -4.75
C LYS A 85 3.46 22.89 -4.63
N LEU A 86 4.42 22.30 -5.35
CA LEU A 86 4.72 20.87 -5.26
C LEU A 86 5.21 20.50 -3.87
N THR A 87 6.16 21.27 -3.33
CA THR A 87 6.72 21.05 -1.98
C THR A 87 5.67 21.16 -0.88
N GLU A 88 4.74 22.13 -0.99
CA GLU A 88 3.62 22.25 -0.04
C GLU A 88 2.64 21.09 -0.13
N LYS A 89 2.33 20.65 -1.35
CA LYS A 89 1.43 19.51 -1.57
C LYS A 89 2.03 18.22 -1.01
N GLU A 90 3.28 17.91 -1.34
CA GLU A 90 3.98 16.73 -0.82
C GLU A 90 4.08 16.72 0.71
N LYS A 91 4.29 17.89 1.33
CA LYS A 91 4.28 18.00 2.80
C LYS A 91 2.90 17.69 3.38
N LYS A 92 1.83 18.23 2.78
CA LYS A 92 0.45 17.96 3.21
C LYS A 92 0.08 16.48 3.02
N ASP A 93 0.45 15.90 1.89
CA ASP A 93 0.18 14.48 1.60
C ASP A 93 0.90 13.57 2.59
N LYS A 94 2.17 13.85 2.93
CA LYS A 94 2.89 13.12 3.98
C LYS A 94 2.30 13.30 5.38
N GLU A 95 1.83 14.50 5.70
CA GLU A 95 1.17 14.76 6.98
C GLU A 95 -0.17 14.01 7.07
N PHE A 96 -0.92 13.98 5.96
CA PHE A 96 -2.16 13.24 5.86
C PHE A 96 -1.92 11.73 5.95
N GLU A 97 -0.96 11.19 5.21
CA GLU A 97 -0.57 9.78 5.26
C GLU A 97 -0.13 9.38 6.68
N LYS A 98 0.69 10.20 7.35
CA LYS A 98 1.09 9.95 8.74
C LYS A 98 -0.12 9.96 9.69
N ARG A 99 -1.08 10.86 9.46
CA ARG A 99 -2.32 10.91 10.24
C ARG A 99 -3.19 9.69 9.99
N GLU A 100 -3.34 9.26 8.74
CA GLU A 100 -4.09 8.05 8.39
C GLU A 100 -3.44 6.80 8.96
N GLN A 101 -2.11 6.67 8.90
CA GLN A 101 -1.38 5.57 9.53
C GLN A 101 -1.60 5.56 11.04
N ALA A 102 -1.49 6.72 11.70
CA ALA A 102 -1.74 6.82 13.14
C ALA A 102 -3.20 6.47 13.50
N LEU A 103 -4.17 6.85 12.67
CA LEU A 103 -5.57 6.48 12.85
C LEU A 103 -5.80 4.98 12.62
N ALA A 104 -5.19 4.41 11.59
CA ALA A 104 -5.29 2.98 11.28
C ALA A 104 -4.65 2.11 12.38
N GLU A 105 -3.51 2.53 12.93
CA GLU A 105 -2.90 1.87 14.09
C GLU A 105 -3.81 1.93 15.31
N LYS A 106 -4.38 3.11 15.59
CA LYS A 106 -5.33 3.29 16.69
C LYS A 106 -6.59 2.46 16.52
N GLU A 107 -7.11 2.37 15.31
CA GLU A 107 -8.29 1.57 15.00
C GLU A 107 -7.99 0.07 15.13
N LYS A 108 -6.82 -0.39 14.66
CA LYS A 108 -6.38 -1.78 14.87
C LYS A 108 -6.22 -2.10 16.35
N GLU A 109 -5.56 -1.23 17.11
CA GLU A 109 -5.41 -1.37 18.56
C GLU A 109 -6.77 -1.44 19.25
N PHE A 110 -7.72 -0.59 18.83
CA PHE A 110 -9.07 -0.59 19.37
C PHE A 110 -9.83 -1.87 19.04
N ARG A 111 -9.82 -2.32 17.79
CA ARG A 111 -10.46 -3.57 17.36
C ARG A 111 -9.87 -4.78 18.08
N LEU A 112 -8.55 -4.85 18.23
CA LEU A 112 -7.89 -5.92 18.99
C LEU A 112 -8.29 -5.90 20.47
N ARG A 113 -8.42 -4.71 21.07
CA ARG A 113 -8.86 -4.56 22.45
C ARG A 113 -10.32 -4.95 22.64
N GLU A 114 -11.19 -4.59 21.70
CA GLU A 114 -12.59 -4.98 21.68
C GLU A 114 -12.72 -6.50 21.57
N LEU A 115 -12.05 -7.10 20.58
CA LEU A 115 -12.00 -8.55 20.41
C LEU A 115 -11.45 -9.25 21.67
N LYS A 116 -10.40 -8.70 22.30
CA LYS A 116 -9.89 -9.23 23.58
C LYS A 116 -10.96 -9.24 24.66
N ALA A 117 -11.69 -8.14 24.81
CA ALA A 117 -12.72 -8.02 25.84
C ALA A 117 -13.87 -9.00 25.62
N ASP A 118 -14.30 -9.18 24.36
CA ASP A 118 -15.34 -10.14 24.00
C ASP A 118 -14.90 -11.58 24.32
N VAL A 119 -13.69 -11.95 23.89
CA VAL A 119 -13.13 -13.28 24.18
C VAL A 119 -12.93 -13.51 25.67
N GLU A 120 -12.48 -12.50 26.43
CA GLU A 120 -12.38 -12.58 27.89
C GLU A 120 -13.74 -12.80 28.55
N ASN A 121 -14.80 -12.17 28.04
CA ASN A 121 -16.16 -12.36 28.55
C ASN A 121 -16.66 -13.76 28.22
N ASP A 122 -16.50 -14.23 26.98
CA ASP A 122 -16.89 -15.59 26.56
C ASP A 122 -16.17 -16.66 27.39
N LEU A 123 -14.88 -16.47 27.68
CA LEU A 123 -14.12 -17.38 28.54
C LEU A 123 -14.63 -17.38 29.98
N LYS A 124 -14.92 -16.20 30.55
CA LYS A 124 -15.49 -16.08 31.91
C LYS A 124 -16.85 -16.77 31.99
N ASP A 125 -17.73 -16.55 31.02
CA ASP A 125 -19.06 -17.14 30.97
C ASP A 125 -19.00 -18.67 30.88
N LYS A 126 -17.98 -19.20 30.18
CA LYS A 126 -17.73 -20.64 30.05
C LYS A 126 -16.95 -21.25 31.24
N GLY A 127 -16.54 -20.42 32.21
CA GLY A 127 -15.80 -20.84 33.40
C GLY A 127 -14.31 -21.14 33.15
N LEU A 128 -13.77 -20.65 32.04
CA LEU A 128 -12.39 -20.87 31.64
C LEU A 128 -11.46 -19.71 32.06
N PRO A 129 -10.16 -19.97 32.28
CA PRO A 129 -9.18 -18.93 32.58
C PRO A 129 -9.08 -17.84 31.51
N THR A 130 -9.15 -16.57 31.92
CA THR A 130 -9.02 -15.41 31.02
C THR A 130 -7.63 -15.27 30.41
N SER A 131 -6.62 -15.96 30.95
CA SER A 131 -5.28 -16.03 30.37
C SER A 131 -5.28 -16.64 28.97
N PHE A 132 -6.28 -17.47 28.64
CA PHE A 132 -6.43 -18.01 27.29
C PHE A 132 -6.83 -16.94 26.28
N ALA A 133 -7.43 -15.83 26.71
CA ALA A 133 -7.88 -14.77 25.82
C ALA A 133 -6.72 -14.30 24.94
N GLU A 134 -5.56 -13.99 25.52
CA GLU A 134 -4.37 -13.50 24.80
C GLU A 134 -3.87 -14.45 23.71
N SER A 135 -3.99 -15.76 23.93
CA SER A 135 -3.61 -16.76 22.92
C SER A 135 -4.67 -16.89 21.81
N LEU A 136 -5.94 -16.66 22.14
CA LEU A 136 -7.06 -16.81 21.22
C LEU A 136 -7.25 -15.57 20.32
N ILE A 137 -6.94 -14.36 20.79
CA ILE A 137 -7.04 -13.13 19.97
C ILE A 137 -6.19 -13.19 18.70
N HIS A 138 -5.12 -14.00 18.70
CA HIS A 138 -4.25 -14.21 17.53
C HIS A 138 -4.92 -14.93 16.37
N LEU A 139 -6.05 -15.61 16.60
CA LEU A 139 -6.79 -16.29 15.55
C LEU A 139 -7.56 -15.29 14.66
N GLU A 140 -7.70 -14.01 15.09
CA GLU A 140 -8.39 -12.91 14.40
C GLU A 140 -9.83 -13.20 13.92
N ASP A 141 -10.37 -14.38 14.22
CA ASP A 141 -11.67 -14.89 13.81
C ASP A 141 -12.46 -15.36 15.03
N ASN A 142 -13.59 -14.71 15.27
CA ASN A 142 -14.45 -14.99 16.43
C ASN A 142 -15.06 -16.41 16.38
N GLU A 143 -15.34 -16.96 15.18
CA GLU A 143 -15.91 -18.31 15.05
C GLU A 143 -14.90 -19.38 15.45
N GLN A 144 -13.66 -19.25 14.96
CA GLN A 144 -12.55 -20.14 15.33
C GLN A 144 -12.23 -20.04 16.82
N ILE A 145 -12.25 -18.84 17.39
CA ILE A 145 -12.05 -18.65 18.83
C ILE A 145 -13.13 -19.41 19.61
N ASN A 146 -14.40 -19.28 19.22
CA ASN A 146 -15.49 -19.99 19.88
C ASN A 146 -15.37 -21.51 19.80
N GLU A 147 -14.95 -22.05 18.65
CA GLU A 147 -14.70 -23.48 18.47
C GLU A 147 -13.59 -23.99 19.40
N VAL A 148 -12.45 -23.28 19.41
CA VAL A 148 -11.32 -23.64 20.28
C VAL A 148 -11.70 -23.53 21.76
N VAL A 149 -12.44 -22.48 22.14
CA VAL A 149 -12.93 -22.30 23.51
C VAL A 149 -13.84 -23.46 23.93
N ASN A 150 -14.72 -23.92 23.03
CA ASN A 150 -15.59 -25.08 23.31
C ASN A 150 -14.78 -26.37 23.46
N ALA A 151 -13.79 -26.61 22.60
CA ALA A 151 -12.91 -27.77 22.69
C ALA A 151 -12.12 -27.77 24.02
N ILE A 152 -11.53 -26.63 24.39
CA ILE A 152 -10.82 -26.48 25.67
C ILE A 152 -11.77 -26.73 26.84
N LYS A 153 -13.02 -26.23 26.77
CA LYS A 153 -14.03 -26.46 27.81
C LYS A 153 -14.31 -27.94 28.02
N GLU A 154 -14.56 -28.69 26.95
CA GLU A 154 -14.87 -30.12 27.05
C GLU A 154 -13.72 -30.92 27.66
N ASP A 155 -12.48 -30.66 27.23
CA ASP A 155 -11.31 -31.35 27.77
C ASP A 155 -11.01 -30.93 29.20
N PHE A 156 -11.20 -29.66 29.54
CA PHE A 156 -11.05 -29.16 30.91
C PHE A 156 -12.09 -29.76 31.86
N ASP A 157 -13.37 -29.76 31.48
CA ASP A 157 -14.44 -30.32 32.29
C ASP A 157 -14.22 -31.84 32.50
N ARG A 158 -13.74 -32.56 31.47
CA ARG A 158 -13.37 -33.98 31.58
C ARG A 158 -12.21 -34.19 32.56
N ALA A 159 -11.14 -33.41 32.44
CA ALA A 159 -9.98 -33.51 33.33
C ALA A 159 -10.35 -33.18 34.79
N VAL A 160 -11.18 -32.15 35.01
CA VAL A 160 -11.69 -31.80 36.34
C VAL A 160 -12.57 -32.92 36.88
N GLN A 161 -13.45 -33.51 36.06
CA GLN A 161 -14.29 -34.62 36.48
C GLN A 161 -13.46 -35.85 36.89
N GLU A 162 -12.43 -36.19 36.11
CA GLU A 162 -11.50 -37.28 36.45
C GLU A 162 -10.75 -36.98 37.75
N GLN A 163 -10.22 -35.76 37.90
CA GLN A 163 -9.51 -35.34 39.11
C GLN A 163 -10.42 -35.36 40.35
N VAL A 164 -11.66 -34.89 40.24
CA VAL A 164 -12.64 -34.95 41.33
C VAL A 164 -12.99 -36.40 41.64
N LYS A 165 -13.14 -37.27 40.63
CA LYS A 165 -13.37 -38.71 40.84
C LYS A 165 -12.20 -39.36 41.56
N GLU A 166 -10.96 -39.04 41.21
CA GLU A 166 -9.76 -39.50 41.93
C GLU A 166 -9.66 -38.93 43.35
N ALA A 167 -9.97 -37.65 43.54
CA ALA A 167 -9.91 -37.01 44.85
C ALA A 167 -11.03 -37.45 45.79
N THR A 168 -12.21 -37.78 45.25
CA THR A 168 -13.36 -38.31 46.00
C THR A 168 -13.36 -39.82 46.11
N ARG A 169 -12.39 -40.52 45.51
CA ARG A 169 -12.07 -41.89 45.90
C ARG A 169 -11.64 -41.87 47.35
N GLN A 170 -12.60 -42.14 48.22
CA GLN A 170 -12.35 -42.47 49.60
C GLN A 170 -11.30 -43.58 49.59
N SER A 171 -10.16 -43.33 50.22
CA SER A 171 -9.15 -44.36 50.45
C SER A 171 -9.88 -45.58 51.03
N THR A 172 -9.76 -46.73 50.37
CA THR A 172 -10.26 -48.01 50.88
C THR A 172 -9.88 -48.08 52.35
N PRO A 173 -10.83 -48.27 53.28
CA PRO A 173 -10.51 -48.31 54.70
C PRO A 173 -9.46 -49.40 54.94
N SER A 174 -8.20 -49.01 55.10
CA SER A 174 -7.10 -49.89 55.43
C SER A 174 -7.12 -50.11 56.93
N GLY A 175 -8.12 -50.83 57.42
CA GLY A 175 -8.26 -50.97 58.86
C GLY A 175 -9.53 -51.62 59.36
N GLN A 176 -9.98 -52.71 58.74
CA GLN A 176 -10.60 -53.77 59.53
C GLN A 176 -10.42 -55.09 58.80
N GLN A 177 -9.31 -55.78 59.08
CA GLN A 177 -9.34 -57.24 59.07
C GLN A 177 -10.40 -57.62 60.11
N SER A 178 -11.64 -57.83 59.65
CA SER A 178 -12.59 -58.62 60.40
C SER A 178 -12.03 -60.04 60.40
N ASP A 179 -11.23 -60.35 61.42
CA ASP A 179 -11.00 -61.70 61.90
C ASP A 179 -12.36 -62.29 62.26
N VAL A 180 -13.06 -62.84 61.27
CA VAL A 180 -14.25 -63.67 61.50
C VAL A 180 -13.78 -65.11 61.74
N SER A 181 -12.88 -65.27 62.71
CA SER A 181 -12.66 -66.55 63.38
C SER A 181 -13.74 -66.70 64.43
N SER A 182 -14.96 -67.01 63.98
CA SER A 182 -15.98 -67.56 64.86
C SER A 182 -16.57 -68.77 64.19
N ASN A 183 -16.09 -69.91 64.64
CA ASN A 183 -16.72 -71.21 64.56
C ASN A 183 -18.19 -71.09 65.02
N LYS A 184 -19.10 -70.70 64.12
CA LYS A 184 -20.54 -70.71 64.35
C LYS A 184 -21.19 -71.39 63.17
N LYS A 185 -21.59 -72.64 63.40
CA LYS A 185 -22.46 -73.38 62.49
C LYS A 185 -23.74 -72.55 62.28
N THR A 186 -23.91 -71.97 61.10
CA THR A 186 -25.20 -71.52 60.60
C THR A 186 -25.48 -72.33 59.35
N SER A 187 -25.89 -73.58 59.58
CA SER A 187 -26.32 -74.52 58.54
C SER A 187 -27.83 -74.37 58.29
N ASP A 188 -28.36 -73.16 58.34
CA ASP A 188 -29.76 -72.94 58.00
C ASP A 188 -29.78 -72.37 56.60
N SER A 189 -29.85 -73.29 55.64
CA SER A 189 -30.05 -72.97 54.23
C SER A 189 -31.30 -72.10 54.09
N PHE A 190 -31.34 -71.21 53.10
CA PHE A 190 -32.47 -70.29 52.86
C PHE A 190 -33.85 -70.99 52.82
N ALA A 191 -33.86 -72.29 52.47
CA ALA A 191 -35.02 -73.17 52.52
C ALA A 191 -35.56 -73.47 53.94
N GLU A 192 -34.72 -73.45 54.98
CA GLU A 192 -35.07 -73.63 56.39
C GLU A 192 -35.79 -72.37 56.92
N ILE A 193 -35.24 -71.20 56.63
CA ILE A 193 -35.78 -69.89 57.03
C ILE A 193 -37.15 -69.63 56.35
N ALA A 194 -37.29 -70.05 55.10
CA ALA A 194 -38.56 -69.97 54.36
C ALA A 194 -39.64 -70.92 54.93
N ARG A 195 -39.26 -72.06 55.52
CA ARG A 195 -40.20 -72.95 56.21
C ARG A 195 -40.65 -72.38 57.56
N GLN A 196 -39.72 -71.79 58.31
CA GLN A 196 -40.02 -71.28 59.65
C GLN A 196 -40.90 -70.02 59.64
N ASN A 197 -40.82 -69.20 58.59
CA ASN A 197 -41.65 -68.01 58.41
C ASN A 197 -42.87 -68.25 57.50
N ARG A 198 -43.20 -69.51 57.17
CA ARG A 198 -44.42 -69.82 56.44
C ARG A 198 -45.61 -69.75 57.39
N ILE A 199 -46.24 -68.58 57.46
CA ILE A 199 -47.53 -68.38 58.12
C ILE A 199 -48.61 -68.94 57.20
N ILE A 200 -48.95 -70.23 57.32
CA ILE A 200 -50.24 -70.86 56.96
C ILE A 200 -50.17 -72.33 57.45
N GLN A 201 -51.19 -72.75 58.22
CA GLN A 201 -51.49 -74.16 58.56
C GLN A 201 -52.17 -74.86 57.39
#